data_AF-A0A4U8YV48-F1
#
_entry.id   AF-A0A4U8YV48-F1
#
_cell.length_a   1.000
_cell.length_b   1.000
_cell.length_c   1.000
_cell.angle_alpha   90.00
_cell.angle_beta   90.00
_cell.angle_gamma   90.00
#
_symmetry.space_group_name_H-M   'P 1'
#
loop_
_entity.id
_entity.type
_entity.pdbx_description
1 polymer ?
#
loop_
_entity_poly.entity_id
_entity_poly.type
_entity_poly.pdbx_seq_one_letter_code
_entity_poly.pdbx_strand_id
1 'polypeptide(L)' 'MSQDEAYEVLGLQKGASREEVVRSHRSLIKKLHPDHGGTTDLAARVNEAKEVLMRRHP' A
#
# COMPACT_ATOMS: atom_id res chain seq x y z
N MET A 1 -7.21 -9.06 2.34
CA MET A 1 -7.70 -7.75 1.86
C MET A 1 -8.24 -7.87 0.42
N SER A 2 -9.32 -7.14 0.10
CA SER A 2 -9.86 -7.02 -1.27
C SER A 2 -9.09 -5.97 -2.09
N GLN A 3 -9.31 -5.90 -3.41
CA GLN A 3 -8.66 -4.88 -4.25
C GLN A 3 -9.11 -3.46 -3.89
N ASP A 4 -10.40 -3.29 -3.63
CA ASP A 4 -10.97 -1.97 -3.29
C ASP A 4 -10.37 -1.47 -1.97
N GLU A 5 -10.31 -2.34 -0.96
CA GLU A 5 -9.62 -2.04 0.30
C GLU A 5 -8.13 -1.75 0.10
N ALA A 6 -7.46 -2.43 -0.83
CA ALA A 6 -6.05 -2.19 -1.13
C ALA A 6 -5.81 -0.80 -1.74
N TYR A 7 -6.70 -0.36 -2.65
CA TYR A 7 -6.67 1.01 -3.16
C TYR A 7 -6.91 2.03 -2.04
N GLU A 8 -7.88 1.79 -1.16
CA GLU A 8 -8.16 2.68 -0.02
C GLU A 8 -6.98 2.77 0.96
N VAL A 9 -6.36 1.64 1.32
CA VAL A 9 -5.18 1.60 2.20
C VAL A 9 -4.01 2.38 1.61
N LEU A 10 -3.82 2.31 0.28
CA LEU A 10 -2.79 3.08 -0.41
C LEU A 10 -3.23 4.51 -0.76
N GLY A 11 -4.46 4.92 -0.45
CA GLY A 11 -4.99 6.24 -0.83
C GLY A 11 -5.01 6.47 -2.34
N LEU A 12 -5.26 5.41 -3.12
CA LEU A 12 -5.27 5.41 -4.58
C LEU A 12 -6.69 5.24 -5.12
N GLN A 13 -6.90 5.68 -6.35
CA GLN A 13 -8.13 5.41 -7.09
C GLN A 13 -8.05 4.06 -7.80
N LYS A 14 -9.21 3.43 -8.04
CA LYS A 14 -9.28 2.18 -8.81
C LYS A 14 -8.69 2.38 -10.21
N GLY A 15 -7.81 1.47 -10.62
CA GLY A 15 -7.12 1.56 -11.90
C GLY A 15 -5.82 2.36 -11.86
N ALA A 16 -5.35 2.77 -10.67
CA ALA A 16 -4.02 3.36 -10.53
C ALA A 16 -2.94 2.45 -11.14
N SER A 17 -1.96 3.07 -11.78
CA SER A 17 -0.85 2.40 -12.43
C SER A 17 0.06 1.70 -11.41
N ARG A 18 0.85 0.73 -11.91
CA ARG A 18 1.86 0.04 -11.11
C ARG A 18 2.83 1.02 -10.45
N GLU A 19 3.20 2.08 -11.16
CA GLU A 19 4.09 3.13 -10.69
C GLU A 19 3.48 3.93 -9.53
N GLU A 20 2.18 4.23 -9.60
CA GLU A 20 1.44 4.90 -8.53
C GLU A 20 1.33 4.02 -7.28
N VAL A 21 1.07 2.71 -7.46
CA VAL A 21 1.06 1.73 -6.37
C VAL A 21 2.41 1.68 -5.64
N VAL A 22 3.52 1.57 -6.38
CA VAL A 22 4.87 1.54 -5.79
C VAL A 22 5.20 2.85 -5.08
N ARG A 23 4.84 3.99 -5.67
CA ARG A 23 5.11 5.31 -5.11
C ARG A 23 4.35 5.52 -3.80
N SER A 24 3.05 5.21 -3.79
CA SER A 24 2.23 5.34 -2.59
C SER A 24 2.71 4.42 -1.48
N HIS A 25 2.96 3.14 -1.80
CA HIS A 25 3.51 2.16 -0.85
C HIS A 25 4.78 2.66 -0.16
N ARG A 26 5.76 3.15 -0.93
CA ARG A 26 7.02 3.65 -0.37
C ARG A 26 6.81 4.84 0.56
N SER A 27 5.93 5.77 0.16
CA SER A 27 5.60 6.94 0.98
C SER A 27 4.96 6.54 2.31
N LEU A 28 3.99 5.63 2.25
CA LEU A 28 3.26 5.15 3.43
C LEU A 28 4.15 4.32 4.37
N ILE A 29 5.00 3.43 3.85
CA ILE A 29 5.94 2.68 4.69
C ILE A 29 6.90 3.63 5.41
N LYS A 30 7.45 4.63 4.72
CA LYS A 30 8.32 5.62 5.36
C LYS A 30 7.60 6.36 6.50
N LYS A 31 6.30 6.63 6.36
CA LYS A 31 5.50 7.30 7.38
C LYS A 31 5.08 6.39 8.53
N LEU A 32 4.79 5.12 8.24
CA LEU A 32 4.17 4.18 9.18
C LEU A 32 5.15 3.14 9.75
N HIS A 33 6.42 3.20 9.37
CA HIS A 33 7.44 2.34 9.97
C HIS A 33 7.55 2.60 11.48
N PRO A 34 7.73 1.56 12.32
CA PRO A 34 7.93 1.72 13.76
C PRO A 34 9.03 2.72 14.13
N ASP A 35 10.13 2.74 13.36
CA ASP A 35 11.24 3.68 13.56
C ASP A 35 10.85 5.16 13.41
N HIS A 36 9.70 5.44 12.81
CA HIS A 36 9.17 6.78 12.60
C HIS A 36 7.86 7.03 13.39
N GLY A 37 7.57 6.18 14.39
CA GLY A 37 6.40 6.33 15.25
C GLY A 37 5.12 5.67 14.72
N GLY A 38 5.21 4.85 13.68
CA GLY A 38 4.12 3.98 13.25
C GLY A 38 4.10 2.64 13.99
N THR A 39 3.32 1.68 13.48
CA THR A 39 3.20 0.35 14.08
C THR A 39 3.45 -0.74 13.04
N THR A 40 3.92 -1.89 13.51
CA THR A 40 4.13 -3.06 12.66
C THR A 40 2.85 -3.47 11.94
N ASP A 41 1.69 -3.39 12.61
CA ASP A 41 0.39 -3.75 12.03
C ASP A 41 0.00 -2.82 10.87
N LEU A 42 0.23 -1.51 11.02
CA LEU A 42 -0.05 -0.53 9.96
C LEU A 42 0.89 -0.74 8.76
N ALA A 43 2.17 -0.97 9.01
CA ALA A 43 3.14 -1.28 7.97
C ALA A 43 2.80 -2.59 7.25
N ALA A 44 2.40 -3.62 7.98
CA ALA A 44 1.95 -4.90 7.43
C ALA A 44 0.74 -4.74 6.52
N ARG A 45 -0.25 -3.94 6.93
CA ARG A 45 -1.45 -3.65 6.13
C ARG A 45 -1.10 -2.92 4.82
N VAL A 46 -0.17 -1.98 4.84
CA VAL A 46 0.32 -1.30 3.62
C VAL A 46 1.07 -2.26 2.69
N ASN A 47 1.85 -3.19 3.24
CA ASN A 47 2.53 -4.23 2.45
C ASN A 47 1.54 -5.18 1.79
N GLU A 48 0.53 -5.66 2.54
CA GLU A 48 -0.54 -6.52 2.00
C GLU A 48 -1.30 -5.82 0.87
N ALA A 49 -1.57 -4.51 1.00
CA ALA A 49 -2.28 -3.74 -0.03
C ALA A 49 -1.49 -3.69 -1.35
N LYS A 50 -0.18 -3.42 -1.27
CA LYS A 50 0.72 -3.47 -2.44
C LYS A 50 0.73 -4.86 -3.08
N GLU A 51 0.85 -5.93 -2.29
CA GLU A 51 0.85 -7.32 -2.78
C GLU A 51 -0.42 -7.64 -3.58
N VAL A 52 -1.60 -7.26 -3.06
CA VAL A 52 -2.90 -7.49 -3.71
C VAL A 52 -2.97 -6.80 -5.07
N LEU A 53 -2.51 -5.55 -5.17
CA LEU A 53 -2.55 -4.80 -6.43
C LEU A 53 -1.47 -5.28 -7.42
N MET A 54 -0.27 -5.63 -6.93
CA MET A 54 0.83 -6.09 -7.78
C MET A 54 0.60 -7.46 -8.41
N ARG A 55 -0.11 -8.38 -7.74
CA ARG A 55 -0.45 -9.69 -8.32
C ARG A 55 -1.39 -9.60 -9.53
N ARG A 56 -2.04 -8.44 -9.74
CA ARG A 56 -2.98 -8.19 -10.85
C ARG A 56 -2.43 -7.29 -11.96
N HIS A 57 -1.29 -6.63 -11.78
CA HIS A 57 -0.63 -5.91 -12.86
C HIS A 57 0.25 -6.89 -13.67
N PRO A 58 -0.10 -7.20 -14.94
CA PRO A 58 0.77 -7.99 -15.81
C PRO A 58 2.07 -7.25 -16.15
#